data_AF-A0A920NW58-F1
#
_entry.id   AF-A0A920NW58-F1
#
_cell.length_a   1.000
_cell.length_b   1.000
_cell.length_c   1.000
_cell.angle_alpha   90.00
_cell.angle_beta   90.00
_cell.angle_gamma   90.00
#
_symmetry.space_group_name_H-M   'P 1'
#
loop_
_entity.id
_entity.type
_entity.pdbx_description
1 polymer ?
#
loop_
_entity_poly.entity_id
_entity_poly.type
_entity_poly.pdbx_seq_one_letter_code
_entity_poly.pdbx_strand_id
1 'polypeptide(L)' 'MVQILSEELEKTSGIRVNAINPGPVETKMRAQAYPAEDPKTLKSPKEVMNAYLFLMGKIA' A
#
# COMPACT_ATOMS: atom_id res chain seq x y z
N MET A 1 9.91 3.32 -11.06
CA MET A 1 10.69 3.88 -9.93
C MET A 1 10.93 2.86 -8.82
N VAL A 2 9.90 2.22 -8.25
CA VAL A 2 10.09 1.20 -7.19
C VAL A 2 11.01 0.04 -7.62
N GLN A 3 10.86 -0.44 -8.86
CA GLN A 3 11.72 -1.51 -9.40
C GLN A 3 13.21 -1.13 -9.42
N ILE A 4 13.55 0.03 -9.98
CA ILE A 4 14.95 0.51 -10.07
C ILE A 4 15.60 0.55 -8.69
N LEU A 5 14.93 1.18 -7.71
CA LEU A 5 15.49 1.27 -6.35
C LEU A 5 15.57 -0.10 -5.66
N SER A 6 14.63 -1.01 -5.93
CA SER A 6 14.71 -2.39 -5.45
C SER A 6 15.92 -3.12 -6.01
N GLU A 7 16.19 -2.98 -7.31
CA GLU A 7 17.33 -3.61 -8.00
C GLU A 7 18.66 -3.04 -7.52
N GLU A 8 18.74 -1.72 -7.28
CA GLU A 8 19.95 -1.07 -6.74
C GLU A 8 20.32 -1.56 -5.33
N LEU A 9 19.32 -1.88 -4.51
CA LEU A 9 19.50 -2.25 -3.10
C LEU A 9 19.59 -3.76 -2.85
N GLU A 10 19.19 -4.61 -3.81
CA GLU A 10 19.08 -6.07 -3.67
C GLU A 10 20.37 -6.74 -3.17
N LYS A 11 21.54 -6.26 -3.62
CA LYS A 11 22.85 -6.89 -3.33
C LYS A 11 23.76 -6.04 -2.44
N THR A 12 23.32 -4.82 -2.11
CA THR A 12 24.15 -3.83 -1.40
C THR A 12 23.69 -3.61 0.04
N SER A 13 22.44 -3.94 0.35
CA SER A 13 21.86 -3.74 1.69
C SER A 13 20.80 -4.80 1.99
N GLY A 14 20.33 -4.87 3.24
CA GLY A 14 19.16 -5.66 3.63
C GLY A 14 17.82 -4.92 3.44
N ILE A 15 17.80 -3.81 2.72
CA ILE A 15 16.59 -2.97 2.56
C ILE A 15 15.70 -3.57 1.47
N ARG A 16 14.40 -3.73 1.79
CA ARG A 16 13.38 -4.18 0.82
C ARG A 16 12.54 -2.99 0.33
N VAL A 17 12.30 -2.93 -0.97
CA VAL A 17 11.57 -1.82 -1.60
C VAL A 17 10.38 -2.38 -2.38
N ASN A 18 9.17 -1.93 -2.02
CA ASN A 18 7.92 -2.43 -2.60
C ASN A 18 6.93 -1.28 -2.78
N ALA A 19 5.94 -1.48 -3.66
CA ALA A 19 4.81 -0.58 -3.84
C ALA A 19 3.54 -1.25 -3.32
N ILE A 20 2.68 -0.49 -2.65
CA ILE A 20 1.34 -0.96 -2.27
C ILE A 20 0.32 -0.11 -3.02
N ASN A 21 -0.56 -0.77 -3.77
CA ASN A 21 -1.83 -0.18 -4.17
C ASN A 21 -2.91 -0.65 -3.19
N PRO A 22 -3.45 0.23 -2.33
CA PRO A 22 -4.47 -0.17 -1.35
C PRO A 22 -5.83 -0.50 -1.98
N GLY A 23 -6.03 -0.20 -3.27
CA GLY A 23 -7.35 -0.26 -3.90
C GLY A 23 -8.28 0.87 -3.41
N PRO A 24 -9.59 0.75 -3.63
CA PRO A 24 -10.56 1.73 -3.16
C PRO A 24 -10.78 1.57 -1.64
N VAL A 25 -10.42 2.61 -0.89
CA VAL A 25 -10.51 2.64 0.57
C VAL A 25 -11.26 3.89 1.00
N GLU A 26 -12.12 3.73 2.01
CA GLU A 26 -12.91 4.79 2.63
C GLU A 26 -11.98 5.86 3.26
N THR A 27 -11.64 6.88 2.48
CA THR A 27 -10.74 7.98 2.88
C THR A 27 -11.22 9.30 2.31
N LYS A 28 -10.82 10.43 2.91
CA LYS A 28 -11.11 11.76 2.38
C LYS A 28 -10.56 11.96 0.97
N MET A 29 -9.37 11.41 0.67
CA MET A 29 -8.77 11.48 -0.66
C MET A 29 -9.62 10.75 -1.71
N ARG A 30 -10.14 9.56 -1.39
CA ARG A 30 -11.03 8.81 -2.30
C ARG A 30 -12.34 9.56 -2.54
N ALA A 31 -12.96 10.10 -1.48
CA ALA A 31 -14.19 10.87 -1.59
C ALA A 31 -14.02 12.13 -2.45
N GLN A 32 -12.86 12.79 -2.39
CA GLN A 32 -12.53 13.92 -3.27
C GLN A 32 -12.36 13.49 -4.73
N ALA A 33 -11.74 12.32 -4.98
CA ALA A 33 -11.51 11.80 -6.32
C ALA A 33 -12.77 11.21 -6.97
N TYR A 34 -13.70 10.66 -6.18
CA TYR A 34 -14.95 10.03 -6.65
C TYR A 34 -16.16 10.52 -5.81
N PRO A 35 -16.64 11.77 -6.01
CA PRO A 35 -17.66 12.37 -5.14
C PRO A 35 -19.03 11.68 -5.14
N ALA A 36 -19.34 10.90 -6.19
CA ALA A 36 -20.62 10.20 -6.34
C ALA A 36 -20.59 8.73 -5.88
N GLU A 37 -19.45 8.23 -5.40
CA GLU A 37 -19.32 6.87 -4.89
C GLU A 37 -19.85 6.78 -3.45
N ASP A 38 -20.59 5.72 -3.10
CA ASP A 38 -21.06 5.50 -1.73
C ASP A 38 -19.90 4.97 -0.84
N PRO A 39 -19.44 5.73 0.17
CA PRO A 39 -18.33 5.33 1.02
C PRO A 39 -18.56 4.02 1.77
N LYS A 40 -19.83 3.68 2.07
CA LYS A 40 -20.18 2.46 2.82
C LYS A 40 -19.94 1.17 2.05
N THR A 41 -19.74 1.28 0.73
CA THR A 41 -19.40 0.13 -0.13
C THR A 41 -17.90 -0.16 -0.16
N LEU A 42 -17.07 0.74 0.40
CA LEU A 42 -15.63 0.64 0.41
C LEU A 42 -15.11 -0.04 1.67
N LYS A 43 -13.92 -0.65 1.57
CA LYS A 43 -13.21 -1.14 2.74
C LYS A 43 -12.72 0.03 3.58
N SER A 44 -12.78 -0.13 4.90
CA SER A 44 -12.13 0.78 5.82
C SER A 44 -10.60 0.65 5.74
N PRO A 45 -9.82 1.67 6.14
CA PRO A 45 -8.37 1.58 6.18
C PRO A 45 -7.84 0.42 7.03
N LYS A 46 -8.56 0.04 8.10
CA LYS A 46 -8.17 -1.05 9.00
C LYS A 46 -8.21 -2.42 8.28
N GLU A 47 -9.16 -2.61 7.38
CA GLU A 47 -9.36 -3.88 6.67
C GLU A 47 -8.29 -4.18 5.61
N VAL A 48 -7.53 -3.16 5.17
CA VAL A 48 -6.47 -3.34 4.16
C VAL A 48 -5.06 -3.47 4.76
N MET A 49 -4.93 -3.53 6.09
CA MET A 49 -3.64 -3.49 6.79
C MET A 49 -2.75 -4.72 6.62
N ASN A 50 -3.30 -5.86 6.19
CA ASN A 50 -2.54 -7.11 6.08
C ASN A 50 -1.29 -6.97 5.20
N ALA A 51 -1.40 -6.30 4.04
CA ALA A 51 -0.27 -6.09 3.13
C ALA A 51 0.81 -5.18 3.74
N TYR A 52 0.39 -4.14 4.47
CA TYR A 52 1.29 -3.22 5.15
C TYR A 52 2.09 -3.93 6.26
N LEU A 53 1.39 -4.70 7.11
CA LEU A 53 2.01 -5.46 8.18
C LEU A 53 2.97 -6.52 7.65
N PHE A 54 2.59 -7.22 6.57
CA PHE A 54 3.44 -8.20 5.92
C PHE A 54 4.77 -7.60 5.44
N LEU A 55 4.72 -6.46 4.74
CA LEU A 55 5.92 -5.82 4.19
C LEU A 55 6.84 -5.20 5.26
N MET A 56 6.29 -4.87 6.44
CA MET A 56 7.07 -4.38 7.59
C MET A 56 7.51 -5.51 8.54
N GLY A 57 7.00 -6.73 8.37
CA GLY A 57 7.36 -7.89 9.16
C GLY A 57 8.81 -8.34 8.90
N LYS A 58 9.38 -9.09 9.85
CA LYS A 58 10.70 -9.69 9.67
C LYS A 58 10.71 -10.65 8.48
N ILE A 59 11.86 -10.72 7.81
CA ILE A 59 12.15 -11.77 6.84
C ILE A 59 12.33 -13.07 7.64
N ALA A 60 11.54 -14.09 7.33
CA ALA A 60 11.72 -15.44 7.85
C ALA A 60 12.90 -16.12 7.14
#